data_AF-A0A0A2STS4-F1
#
_entry.id   AF-A0A0A2STS4-F1
#
_cell.length_a   1.000
_cell.length_b   1.000
_cell.length_c   1.000
_cell.angle_alpha   90.00
_cell.angle_beta   90.00
_cell.angle_gamma   90.00
#
_symmetry.space_group_name_H-M   'P 1'
#
loop_
_entity.id
_entity.type
_entity.pdbx_description
1 polymer ?
#
loop_
_entity_poly.entity_id
_entity_poly.type
_entity_poly.pdbx_seq_one_letter_code
_entity_poly.pdbx_strand_id
1 'polypeptide(L)'
;MTKLEELLYTLASVIIRYHDSQPKVLNKLITENNPISLRRKAIILSKEIIQDQDVEFKARLEDLIKKCTKGYSDRSPFLHFILHEISFLKSMQDRKKSFEPSQLEEYKKQIAQLLIDLKLLMITPKSKTHGVTYTKASEDYETIISLSGLKNDGYVGGEFCNSGNLIKEEVLEALNIHINSKVPEECSSDEEIKEIASSLCMEHQNSLVVPEFLEANQRLIQINQQQQKVVDTKSEQLQDTNKKILELQAKIEDQDRQIKELDQKVKEPIRPHPVFNPGFSLAYGLFHSKLNAPQKLTLDISDDSLTNESNKSPSMSNSSVE
;
A
#
# COMPACT_ATOMS: atom_id res chain seq x y z
N MET A 1 -12.10 10.19 11.78
CA MET A 1 -13.00 10.43 10.65
C MET A 1 -12.15 11.11 9.60
N THR A 2 -11.99 10.49 8.43
CA THR A 2 -11.17 11.11 7.38
C THR A 2 -11.94 12.27 6.75
N LYS A 3 -11.23 13.22 6.14
CA LYS A 3 -11.91 14.30 5.40
C LYS A 3 -12.72 13.79 4.20
N LEU A 4 -12.43 12.60 3.69
CA LEU A 4 -13.28 11.94 2.68
C LEU A 4 -14.65 11.58 3.26
N GLU A 5 -14.69 11.06 4.48
CA GLU A 5 -15.96 10.77 5.16
C GLU A 5 -16.75 12.05 5.43
N GLU A 6 -16.07 13.15 5.71
CA GLU A 6 -16.69 14.46 5.84
C GLU A 6 -17.34 14.91 4.53
N LEU A 7 -16.64 14.80 3.39
CA LEU A 7 -17.21 15.09 2.07
C LEU A 7 -18.44 14.20 1.76
N LEU A 8 -18.35 12.90 2.07
CA LEU A 8 -19.47 11.96 1.91
C LEU A 8 -20.70 12.38 2.73
N TYR A 9 -20.54 12.68 4.02
CA TYR A 9 -21.67 13.02 4.88
C TYR A 9 -22.21 14.43 4.60
N THR A 10 -21.37 15.38 4.19
CA THR A 10 -21.82 16.72 3.79
C THR A 10 -22.59 16.71 2.46
N LEU A 11 -22.23 15.84 1.51
CA LEU A 11 -23.06 15.65 0.32
C LEU A 11 -24.41 14.99 0.66
N ALA A 12 -24.41 13.98 1.53
CA ALA A 12 -25.66 13.38 2.01
C ALA A 12 -26.54 14.38 2.77
N SER A 13 -25.95 15.28 3.55
CA SER A 13 -26.68 16.31 4.29
C SER A 13 -27.37 17.31 3.35
N VAL A 14 -26.84 17.55 2.14
CA VAL A 14 -27.49 18.37 1.11
C VAL A 14 -28.85 17.77 0.74
N ILE A 15 -28.96 16.46 0.50
CA ILE A 15 -30.24 15.81 0.15
C ILE A 15 -31.22 15.90 1.33
N ILE A 16 -30.75 15.63 2.55
CA ILE A 16 -31.56 15.68 3.78
C ILE A 16 -32.11 17.08 4.02
N ARG A 17 -31.24 18.10 4.01
CA ARG A 17 -31.65 19.50 4.23
C ARG A 17 -32.49 20.01 3.08
N TYR A 18 -32.21 19.59 1.85
CA TYR A 18 -33.05 19.93 0.70
C TYR A 18 -34.46 19.40 0.90
N HIS A 19 -34.62 18.14 1.32
CA HIS A 19 -35.91 17.56 1.66
C HIS A 19 -36.66 18.39 2.71
N ASP A 20 -36.02 18.70 3.84
CA ASP A 20 -36.66 19.43 4.95
C ASP A 20 -36.96 20.91 4.65
N SER A 21 -36.27 21.48 3.66
CA SER A 21 -36.54 22.83 3.17
C SER A 21 -37.77 22.94 2.26
N GLN A 22 -38.29 21.82 1.74
CA GLN A 22 -39.43 21.87 0.82
C GLN A 22 -40.75 22.12 1.55
N PRO A 23 -41.56 23.12 1.14
CA PRO A 23 -42.82 23.44 1.81
C PRO A 23 -43.85 22.30 1.81
N LYS A 24 -43.82 21.42 0.81
CA LYS A 24 -44.76 20.30 0.65
C LYS A 24 -44.40 19.07 1.49
N VAL A 25 -43.23 19.07 2.13
CA VAL A 25 -42.78 18.00 3.00
C VAL A 25 -43.31 18.26 4.41
N LEU A 26 -44.31 17.48 4.82
CA LEU A 26 -44.94 17.60 6.14
C LEU A 26 -44.10 16.94 7.25
N ASN A 27 -43.48 15.81 6.94
CA ASN A 27 -42.66 15.05 7.87
C ASN A 27 -41.18 15.41 7.66
N LYS A 28 -40.76 16.53 8.25
CA LYS A 28 -39.35 16.90 8.27
C LYS A 28 -38.55 15.90 9.10
N LEU A 29 -37.36 15.57 8.62
CA LEU A 29 -36.45 14.67 9.32
C LEU A 29 -35.81 15.37 10.53
N ILE A 30 -35.55 16.66 10.40
CA ILE A 30 -34.89 17.47 11.41
C ILE A 30 -35.72 18.73 11.69
N THR A 31 -36.20 18.82 12.91
CA THR A 31 -36.80 20.05 13.46
C THR A 31 -35.78 20.75 14.34
N GLU A 32 -35.11 21.76 13.78
CA GLU A 32 -34.16 22.61 14.48
C GLU A 32 -34.16 24.01 13.84
N ASN A 33 -34.16 25.05 14.68
CA ASN A 33 -34.21 26.44 14.23
C ASN A 33 -32.82 27.10 14.24
N ASN A 34 -31.91 26.63 15.10
CA ASN A 34 -30.55 27.14 15.12
C ASN A 34 -29.77 26.57 13.93
N PRO A 35 -29.17 27.40 13.05
CA PRO A 35 -28.53 26.93 11.82
C PRO A 35 -27.32 26.02 12.09
N ILE A 36 -26.54 26.30 13.15
CA ILE A 36 -25.37 25.48 13.52
C ILE A 36 -25.84 24.10 14.02
N SER A 37 -26.85 24.09 14.89
CA SER A 37 -27.43 22.84 15.40
C SER A 37 -28.10 22.04 14.29
N LEU A 38 -28.75 22.71 13.33
CA LEU A 38 -29.38 22.08 12.17
C LEU A 38 -28.33 21.36 11.31
N ARG A 39 -27.22 22.03 10.98
CA ARG A 39 -26.10 21.44 10.22
C ARG A 39 -25.53 20.22 10.94
N ARG A 40 -25.27 20.33 12.24
CA ARG A 40 -24.75 19.20 13.04
C ARG A 40 -25.72 18.02 13.04
N LYS A 41 -27.02 18.25 13.25
CA LYS A 41 -28.04 17.19 13.19
C LYS A 41 -28.13 16.57 11.80
N ALA A 42 -27.98 17.35 10.73
CA ALA A 42 -28.00 16.86 9.36
C ALA A 42 -26.81 15.94 9.06
N ILE A 43 -25.61 16.28 9.54
CA ILE A 43 -24.43 15.43 9.42
C ILE A 43 -24.58 14.14 10.24
N ILE A 44 -25.11 14.22 11.47
CA ILE A 44 -25.38 13.03 12.30
C ILE A 44 -26.35 12.09 11.58
N LEU A 45 -27.46 12.60 11.07
CA LEU A 45 -28.43 11.80 10.34
C LEU A 45 -27.84 11.25 9.03
N SER A 46 -26.99 12.01 8.34
CA SER A 46 -26.27 11.53 7.16
C SER A 46 -25.40 10.33 7.50
N LYS A 47 -24.65 10.40 8.60
CA LYS A 47 -23.84 9.30 9.09
C LYS A 47 -24.69 8.08 9.43
N GLU A 48 -25.81 8.26 10.12
CA GLU A 48 -26.75 7.18 10.43
C GLU A 48 -27.28 6.51 9.16
N ILE A 49 -27.70 7.29 8.16
CA ILE A 49 -28.20 6.77 6.87
C ILE A 49 -27.13 6.01 6.10
N ILE A 50 -25.90 6.51 6.06
CA ILE A 50 -24.82 5.91 5.27
C ILE A 50 -24.23 4.67 5.94
N GLN A 51 -24.25 4.60 7.27
CA GLN A 51 -23.68 3.49 8.04
C GLN A 51 -24.67 2.36 8.35
N ASP A 52 -25.97 2.61 8.12
CA ASP A 52 -27.05 1.63 8.28
C ASP A 52 -26.76 0.36 7.47
N GLN A 53 -26.68 -0.79 8.15
CA GLN A 53 -26.45 -2.10 7.53
C GLN A 53 -27.75 -2.78 7.11
N ASP A 54 -28.88 -2.36 7.69
CA ASP A 54 -30.19 -2.99 7.48
C ASP A 54 -30.94 -2.34 6.31
N VAL A 55 -30.62 -1.09 5.98
CA VAL A 55 -31.25 -0.32 4.90
C VAL A 55 -30.22 0.19 3.92
N GLU A 56 -30.40 -0.12 2.62
CA GLU A 56 -29.55 0.44 1.57
C GLU A 56 -29.68 1.97 1.53
N PHE A 57 -28.60 2.67 1.89
CA PHE A 57 -28.57 4.13 1.99
C PHE A 57 -29.08 4.80 0.70
N LYS A 58 -28.76 4.22 -0.47
CA LYS A 58 -29.16 4.71 -1.78
C LYS A 58 -30.68 4.75 -1.90
N ALA A 59 -31.36 3.65 -1.59
CA ALA A 59 -32.82 3.57 -1.63
C ALA A 59 -33.47 4.59 -0.68
N ARG A 60 -32.89 4.79 0.50
CA ARG A 60 -33.37 5.78 1.48
C ARG A 60 -33.24 7.21 0.97
N LEU A 61 -32.09 7.58 0.41
CA LEU A 61 -31.88 8.91 -0.17
C LEU A 61 -32.73 9.13 -1.44
N GLU A 62 -32.90 8.11 -2.28
CA GLU A 62 -33.82 8.17 -3.44
C GLU A 62 -35.26 8.45 -3.02
N ASP A 63 -35.74 7.82 -1.94
CA ASP A 63 -37.08 8.07 -1.41
C ASP A 63 -37.24 9.51 -0.93
N LEU A 64 -36.22 10.07 -0.26
CA LEU A 64 -36.22 11.49 0.11
C LEU A 64 -36.28 12.40 -1.12
N ILE A 65 -35.51 12.10 -2.17
CA ILE A 65 -35.54 12.85 -3.44
C ILE A 65 -36.93 12.78 -4.06
N LYS A 66 -37.54 11.59 -4.16
CA LYS A 66 -38.89 11.39 -4.72
C LYS A 66 -39.94 12.19 -3.95
N LYS A 67 -39.85 12.20 -2.61
CA LYS A 67 -40.77 12.96 -1.74
C LYS A 67 -40.63 14.46 -1.92
N CYS A 68 -39.40 14.99 -1.96
CA CYS A 68 -39.16 16.43 -2.00
C CYS A 68 -39.30 17.05 -3.41
N THR A 69 -39.21 16.23 -4.46
CA THR A 69 -39.36 16.67 -5.87
C THR A 69 -40.74 16.38 -6.46
N LYS A 70 -41.70 15.91 -5.64
CA LYS A 70 -43.06 15.60 -6.10
C LYS A 70 -43.74 16.83 -6.74
N GLY A 71 -43.95 16.75 -8.06
CA GLY A 71 -44.56 17.82 -8.87
C GLY A 71 -43.58 18.91 -9.35
N TYR A 72 -42.27 18.70 -9.20
CA TYR A 72 -41.21 19.59 -9.70
C TYR A 72 -40.06 18.76 -10.28
N SER A 73 -40.26 18.24 -11.49
CA SER A 73 -39.31 17.33 -12.15
C SER A 73 -37.96 17.98 -12.46
N ASP A 74 -37.94 19.31 -12.63
CA ASP A 74 -36.75 20.14 -12.86
C ASP A 74 -35.76 20.14 -11.67
N ARG A 75 -36.23 19.81 -10.46
CA ARG A 75 -35.40 19.76 -9.24
C ARG A 75 -34.68 18.41 -9.05
N SER A 76 -35.15 17.37 -9.73
CA SER A 76 -34.68 16.00 -9.58
C SER A 76 -33.26 15.74 -10.10
N PRO A 77 -32.83 16.26 -11.28
CA PRO A 77 -31.54 15.92 -11.86
C PRO A 77 -30.36 16.26 -10.96
N PHE A 78 -30.35 17.46 -10.37
CA PHE A 78 -29.29 17.89 -9.46
C PHE A 78 -29.17 16.98 -8.22
N LEU A 79 -30.29 16.57 -7.63
CA LEU A 79 -30.24 15.70 -6.44
C LEU A 79 -29.80 14.28 -6.77
N HIS A 80 -30.17 13.77 -7.95
CA HIS A 80 -29.65 12.48 -8.43
C HIS A 80 -28.17 12.57 -8.80
N PHE A 81 -27.69 13.72 -9.25
CA PHE A 81 -26.25 13.99 -9.37
C PHE A 81 -25.55 13.84 -8.02
N ILE A 82 -26.01 14.55 -6.99
CA ILE A 82 -25.45 14.44 -5.64
C ILE A 82 -25.52 12.99 -5.10
N LEU A 83 -26.63 12.28 -5.31
CA LEU A 83 -26.79 10.89 -4.87
C LEU A 83 -25.79 9.94 -5.54
N HIS A 84 -25.54 10.14 -6.83
CA HIS A 84 -24.53 9.36 -7.54
C HIS A 84 -23.14 9.58 -6.96
N GLU A 85 -22.77 10.84 -6.69
CA GLU A 85 -21.48 11.19 -6.11
C GLU A 85 -21.32 10.64 -4.68
N ILE A 86 -22.39 10.64 -3.88
CA ILE A 86 -22.44 9.93 -2.59
C ILE A 86 -22.18 8.44 -2.77
N SER A 87 -22.80 7.81 -3.78
CA SER A 87 -22.63 6.38 -4.04
C SER A 87 -21.19 6.04 -4.43
N PHE A 88 -20.57 6.87 -5.26
CA PHE A 88 -19.16 6.77 -5.60
C PHE A 88 -18.27 6.90 -4.35
N LEU A 89 -18.44 7.97 -3.57
CA LEU A 89 -17.63 8.21 -2.37
C LEU A 89 -17.79 7.09 -1.34
N LYS A 90 -19.00 6.54 -1.20
CA LYS A 90 -19.26 5.39 -0.34
C LYS A 90 -18.49 4.15 -0.81
N SER A 91 -18.47 3.88 -2.12
CA SER A 91 -17.68 2.79 -2.69
C SER A 91 -16.18 2.95 -2.43
N MET A 92 -15.68 4.18 -2.42
CA MET A 92 -14.30 4.48 -2.06
C MET A 92 -14.06 4.26 -0.56
N GLN A 93 -14.94 4.76 0.31
CA GLN A 93 -14.85 4.56 1.76
C GLN A 93 -14.88 3.07 2.16
N ASP A 94 -15.65 2.24 1.45
CA ASP A 94 -15.78 0.81 1.76
C ASP A 94 -14.59 -0.04 1.27
N ARG A 95 -13.66 0.57 0.53
CA ARG A 95 -12.47 -0.11 0.04
C ARG A 95 -11.57 -0.51 1.21
N LYS A 96 -11.07 -1.75 1.19
CA LYS A 96 -10.20 -2.32 2.24
C LYS A 96 -8.72 -2.35 1.88
N LYS A 97 -8.40 -2.15 0.60
CA LYS A 97 -7.04 -2.25 0.06
C LYS A 97 -6.60 -0.90 -0.47
N SER A 98 -5.32 -0.60 -0.32
CA SER A 98 -4.72 0.60 -0.91
C SER A 98 -4.89 0.67 -2.44
N PHE A 99 -4.81 1.88 -2.97
CA PHE A 99 -4.87 2.14 -4.41
C PHE A 99 -3.51 1.91 -5.06
N GLU A 100 -3.53 1.32 -6.25
CA GLU A 100 -2.38 1.36 -7.16
C GLU A 100 -2.14 2.81 -7.64
N PRO A 101 -0.90 3.18 -8.01
CA PRO A 101 -0.58 4.57 -8.37
C PRO A 101 -1.49 5.17 -9.45
N SER A 102 -1.78 4.42 -10.52
CA SER A 102 -2.68 4.87 -11.59
C SER A 102 -4.13 5.05 -11.12
N GLN A 103 -4.62 4.14 -10.27
CA GLN A 103 -5.96 4.23 -9.70
C GLN A 103 -6.08 5.43 -8.75
N LEU A 104 -5.02 5.72 -7.98
CA LEU A 104 -4.99 6.86 -7.08
C LEU A 104 -5.00 8.19 -7.84
N GLU A 105 -4.27 8.29 -8.95
CA GLU A 105 -4.30 9.49 -9.79
C GLU A 105 -5.68 9.71 -10.44
N GLU A 106 -6.33 8.65 -10.94
CA GLU A 106 -7.69 8.76 -11.45
C GLU A 106 -8.69 9.14 -10.35
N TYR A 107 -8.55 8.58 -9.16
CA TYR A 107 -9.35 8.93 -8.00
C TYR A 107 -9.20 10.42 -7.62
N LYS A 108 -7.97 10.94 -7.58
CA LYS A 108 -7.70 12.38 -7.35
C LYS A 108 -8.36 13.26 -8.41
N LYS A 109 -8.23 12.87 -9.68
CA LYS A 109 -8.84 13.60 -10.80
C LYS A 109 -10.35 13.66 -10.68
N GLN A 110 -10.99 12.55 -10.32
CA GLN A 110 -12.43 12.46 -10.16
C GLN A 110 -12.95 13.34 -9.00
N ILE A 111 -12.29 13.31 -7.83
CA ILE A 111 -12.65 14.20 -6.71
C ILE A 111 -12.42 15.67 -7.08
N ALA A 112 -11.33 15.99 -7.78
CA ALA A 112 -11.10 17.36 -8.26
C ALA A 112 -12.20 17.81 -9.22
N GLN A 113 -12.59 16.95 -10.17
CA GLN A 113 -13.65 17.26 -11.13
C GLN A 113 -14.98 17.50 -10.43
N LEU A 114 -15.36 16.67 -9.45
CA LEU A 114 -16.57 16.89 -8.64
C LEU A 114 -16.58 18.28 -7.99
N LEU A 115 -15.49 18.67 -7.34
CA LEU A 115 -15.41 19.95 -6.65
C LEU A 115 -15.39 21.14 -7.62
N ILE A 116 -14.73 21.00 -8.77
CA ILE A 116 -14.74 21.99 -9.85
C ILE A 116 -16.14 22.14 -10.44
N ASP A 117 -16.83 21.02 -10.72
CA ASP A 117 -18.20 21.04 -11.24
C ASP A 117 -19.16 21.72 -10.27
N LEU A 118 -19.04 21.46 -8.98
CA LEU A 118 -19.80 22.18 -7.95
C LEU A 118 -19.50 23.69 -7.97
N LYS A 119 -18.22 24.09 -8.06
CA LYS A 119 -17.84 25.51 -8.21
C LYS A 119 -18.45 26.13 -9.48
N LEU A 120 -18.36 25.45 -10.62
CA LEU A 120 -18.85 25.95 -11.90
C LEU A 120 -20.39 26.06 -11.91
N LEU A 121 -21.09 25.12 -11.30
CA LEU A 121 -22.53 25.22 -11.05
C LEU A 121 -22.88 26.45 -10.19
N MET A 122 -22.08 26.75 -9.17
CA MET A 122 -22.31 27.89 -8.28
C MET A 122 -22.12 29.25 -8.97
N ILE A 123 -21.25 29.36 -9.96
CA ILE A 123 -21.07 30.62 -10.72
C ILE A 123 -22.00 30.72 -11.93
N THR A 124 -22.56 29.59 -12.37
CA THR A 124 -23.50 29.53 -13.50
C THR A 124 -24.88 30.05 -13.09
N PRO A 125 -25.48 30.98 -13.84
CA PRO A 125 -26.84 31.45 -13.60
C PRO A 125 -27.90 30.35 -13.83
N LYS A 126 -29.03 30.37 -13.11
CA LYS A 126 -30.10 29.35 -13.24
C LYS A 126 -30.71 29.28 -14.63
N SER A 127 -30.72 30.39 -15.36
CA SER A 127 -31.15 30.47 -16.76
C SER A 127 -30.22 29.73 -17.73
N LYS A 128 -29.02 29.36 -17.29
CA LYS A 128 -28.01 28.64 -18.06
C LYS A 128 -27.77 27.26 -17.49
N THR A 129 -27.15 26.41 -18.30
CA THR A 129 -26.74 25.07 -17.90
C THR A 129 -25.23 24.93 -17.96
N HIS A 130 -24.70 24.06 -17.10
CA HIS A 130 -23.32 23.62 -17.09
C HIS A 130 -23.29 22.09 -17.22
N GLY A 131 -22.34 21.58 -18.00
CA GLY A 131 -22.13 20.14 -18.12
C GLY A 131 -21.29 19.66 -16.95
N VAL A 132 -21.84 18.75 -16.13
CA VAL A 132 -21.10 18.09 -15.04
C VAL A 132 -20.80 16.65 -15.40
N THR A 133 -19.69 16.15 -14.90
CA THR A 133 -19.22 14.79 -15.16
C THR A 133 -19.57 13.89 -14.00
N TYR A 134 -20.25 12.77 -14.29
CA TYR A 134 -20.43 11.72 -13.30
C TYR A 134 -19.12 11.00 -12.99
N THR A 135 -18.86 10.79 -11.71
CA THR A 135 -17.68 10.06 -11.29
C THR A 135 -17.74 8.57 -11.64
N LYS A 136 -16.66 7.98 -12.15
CA LYS A 136 -16.68 6.60 -12.64
C LYS A 136 -16.44 5.59 -11.51
N ALA A 137 -17.36 4.64 -11.35
CA ALA A 137 -17.13 3.42 -10.56
C ALA A 137 -16.42 2.32 -11.36
N SER A 138 -16.50 2.33 -12.70
CA SER A 138 -15.86 1.40 -13.64
C SER A 138 -15.55 2.07 -14.99
N GLU A 139 -14.79 1.43 -15.87
CA GLU A 139 -14.25 1.99 -17.14
C GLU A 139 -15.29 2.37 -18.21
N ASP A 140 -16.59 2.24 -17.95
CA ASP A 140 -17.62 2.55 -18.94
C ASP A 140 -17.87 4.07 -19.03
N TYR A 141 -17.92 4.53 -20.28
CA TYR A 141 -18.13 5.87 -20.83
C TYR A 141 -18.41 7.05 -19.87
N GLU A 142 -17.67 8.14 -20.07
CA GLU A 142 -17.89 9.41 -19.36
C GLU A 142 -19.31 9.94 -19.61
N THR A 143 -20.11 9.97 -18.55
CA THR A 143 -21.50 10.43 -18.65
C THR A 143 -21.55 11.88 -18.19
N ILE A 144 -21.52 12.78 -19.17
CA ILE A 144 -21.73 14.22 -18.94
C ILE A 144 -23.22 14.49 -18.93
N ILE A 145 -23.71 15.18 -17.90
CA ILE A 145 -25.10 15.64 -17.82
C ILE A 145 -25.16 17.17 -17.76
N SER A 146 -26.19 17.74 -18.38
CA SER A 146 -26.42 19.18 -18.34
C SER A 146 -27.31 19.54 -17.15
N LEU A 147 -26.79 20.33 -16.21
CA LEU A 147 -27.51 20.80 -15.04
C LEU A 147 -27.67 22.31 -15.07
N SER A 148 -28.81 22.81 -14.59
CA SER A 148 -29.02 24.25 -14.40
C SER A 148 -28.04 24.81 -13.37
N GLY A 149 -27.57 26.04 -13.60
CA GLY A 149 -26.75 26.76 -12.65
C GLY A 149 -27.47 27.02 -11.31
N LEU A 150 -26.69 27.35 -10.28
CA LEU A 150 -27.19 27.55 -8.92
C LEU A 150 -27.25 29.03 -8.51
N LYS A 151 -26.69 29.94 -9.31
CA LYS A 151 -26.72 31.39 -9.10
C LYS A 151 -28.04 31.98 -9.58
N ASN A 152 -28.73 32.74 -8.72
CA ASN A 152 -29.99 33.36 -9.10
C ASN A 152 -29.76 34.45 -10.16
N ASP A 153 -30.61 34.50 -11.20
CA ASP A 153 -30.56 35.51 -12.26
C ASP A 153 -31.16 36.87 -11.86
N GLY A 154 -31.97 36.88 -10.80
CA GLY A 154 -32.79 38.04 -10.41
C GLY A 154 -32.05 39.08 -9.57
N TYR A 155 -32.44 40.34 -9.73
CA TYR A 155 -31.99 41.46 -8.89
C TYR A 155 -32.52 41.40 -7.44
N VAL A 156 -33.59 40.63 -7.21
CA VAL A 156 -34.26 40.48 -5.92
C VAL A 156 -34.17 39.03 -5.48
N GLY A 157 -33.56 38.80 -4.31
CA GLY A 157 -33.29 37.47 -3.76
C GLY A 157 -31.85 37.34 -3.25
N GLY A 158 -31.56 36.23 -2.56
CA GLY A 158 -30.17 35.89 -2.22
C GLY A 158 -29.34 35.53 -3.46
N GLU A 159 -28.03 35.45 -3.31
CA GLU A 159 -27.11 35.15 -4.41
C GLU A 159 -27.37 33.79 -5.06
N PHE A 160 -27.68 32.77 -4.24
CA PHE A 160 -27.88 31.40 -4.69
C PHE A 160 -29.31 30.91 -4.46
N CYS A 161 -29.72 29.95 -5.29
CA CYS A 161 -30.92 29.18 -5.03
C CYS A 161 -30.75 28.27 -3.80
N ASN A 162 -31.82 27.61 -3.36
CA ASN A 162 -31.77 26.72 -2.20
C ASN A 162 -30.68 25.65 -2.29
N SER A 163 -30.56 24.97 -3.44
CA SER A 163 -29.49 23.99 -3.68
C SER A 163 -28.10 24.62 -3.58
N GLY A 164 -27.91 25.83 -4.10
CA GLY A 164 -26.63 26.51 -4.02
C GLY A 164 -26.26 26.94 -2.60
N ASN A 165 -27.22 27.42 -1.80
CA ASN A 165 -26.96 27.71 -0.39
C ASN A 165 -26.56 26.43 0.38
N LEU A 166 -27.21 25.31 0.10
CA LEU A 166 -26.85 24.03 0.73
C LEU A 166 -25.46 23.55 0.32
N ILE A 167 -25.08 23.66 -0.96
CA ILE A 167 -23.72 23.30 -1.41
C ILE A 167 -22.68 24.22 -0.78
N LYS A 168 -22.94 25.53 -0.75
CA LYS A 168 -22.06 26.50 -0.10
C LYS A 168 -21.83 26.15 1.37
N GLU A 169 -22.92 26.02 2.12
CA GLU A 169 -22.87 25.79 3.56
C GLU A 169 -22.30 24.41 3.86
N GLU A 170 -22.85 23.33 3.30
CA GLU A 170 -22.50 21.97 3.69
C GLU A 170 -21.15 21.52 3.14
N VAL A 171 -20.86 21.80 1.86
CA VAL A 171 -19.73 21.19 1.16
C VAL A 171 -18.56 22.17 1.02
N LEU A 172 -18.79 23.35 0.44
CA LEU A 172 -17.69 24.26 0.11
C LEU A 172 -17.06 24.88 1.36
N GLU A 173 -17.87 25.35 2.31
CA GLU A 173 -17.35 25.87 3.59
C GLU A 173 -16.64 24.78 4.40
N ALA A 174 -17.11 23.53 4.38
CA ALA A 174 -16.45 22.43 5.08
C ALA A 174 -15.05 22.12 4.52
N LEU A 175 -14.88 22.30 3.20
CA LEU A 175 -13.60 22.12 2.53
C LEU A 175 -12.76 23.41 2.43
N ASN A 176 -13.23 24.52 3.01
CA ASN A 176 -12.64 25.86 2.88
C ASN A 176 -12.46 26.30 1.41
N ILE A 177 -13.41 25.93 0.55
CA ILE A 177 -13.46 26.39 -0.84
C ILE A 177 -14.28 27.69 -0.88
N HIS A 178 -13.63 28.77 -1.30
CA HIS A 178 -14.24 30.08 -1.37
C HIS A 178 -14.64 30.39 -2.81
N ILE A 179 -15.89 30.78 -3.01
CA ILE A 179 -16.46 31.13 -4.31
C ILE A 179 -17.14 32.49 -4.23
N ASN A 180 -17.13 33.22 -5.34
CA ASN A 180 -17.80 34.52 -5.49
C ASN A 180 -17.49 35.52 -4.36
N SER A 181 -16.24 35.58 -3.89
CA SER A 181 -15.82 36.69 -3.03
C SER A 181 -15.87 38.01 -3.81
N LYS A 182 -16.12 39.12 -3.10
CA LYS A 182 -16.01 40.47 -3.65
C LYS A 182 -14.58 40.78 -4.13
N VAL A 183 -13.60 40.07 -3.57
CA VAL A 183 -12.20 40.11 -3.97
C VAL A 183 -11.92 38.85 -4.79
N PRO A 184 -11.70 38.94 -6.12
CA PRO A 184 -11.49 37.76 -6.96
C PRO A 184 -10.30 36.89 -6.53
N GLU A 185 -9.28 37.50 -5.94
CA GLU A 185 -8.07 36.84 -5.42
C GLU A 185 -8.34 35.95 -4.20
N GLU A 186 -9.48 36.12 -3.52
CA GLU A 186 -9.91 35.26 -2.41
C GLU A 186 -10.71 34.05 -2.87
N CYS A 187 -11.05 33.95 -4.16
CA CYS A 187 -11.77 32.80 -4.70
C CYS A 187 -10.78 31.67 -4.99
N SER A 188 -11.12 30.46 -4.53
CA SER A 188 -10.30 29.28 -4.78
C SER A 188 -10.15 29.02 -6.27
N SER A 189 -8.92 28.98 -6.75
CA SER A 189 -8.50 28.56 -8.09
C SER A 189 -8.77 27.07 -8.32
N ASP A 190 -8.75 26.64 -9.57
CA ASP A 190 -8.91 25.21 -9.89
C ASP A 190 -7.69 24.41 -9.41
N GLU A 191 -6.51 25.02 -9.38
CA GLU A 191 -5.28 24.46 -8.83
C GLU A 191 -5.40 24.21 -7.33
N GLU A 192 -5.90 25.17 -6.54
CA GLU A 192 -6.15 24.98 -5.11
C GLU A 192 -7.20 23.89 -4.86
N ILE A 193 -8.24 23.81 -5.69
CA ILE A 193 -9.25 22.74 -5.59
C ILE A 193 -8.63 21.37 -5.90
N LYS A 194 -7.75 21.27 -6.90
CA LYS A 194 -7.00 20.03 -7.19
C LYS A 194 -6.09 19.64 -6.02
N GLU A 195 -5.46 20.60 -5.34
CA GLU A 195 -4.66 20.34 -4.14
C GLU A 195 -5.51 19.83 -2.97
N ILE A 196 -6.67 20.43 -2.73
CA ILE A 196 -7.65 19.95 -1.73
C ILE A 196 -8.06 18.52 -2.06
N ALA A 197 -8.46 18.25 -3.30
CA ALA A 197 -8.84 16.91 -3.76
C ALA A 197 -7.70 15.89 -3.57
N SER A 198 -6.47 16.29 -3.92
CA SER A 198 -5.27 15.47 -3.72
C SER A 198 -5.06 15.16 -2.23
N SER A 199 -5.18 16.16 -1.36
CA SER A 199 -5.09 15.98 0.09
C SER A 199 -6.12 15.00 0.64
N LEU A 200 -7.39 15.13 0.23
CA LEU A 200 -8.48 14.21 0.60
C LEU A 200 -8.15 12.76 0.21
N CYS A 201 -7.71 12.57 -1.04
CA CYS A 201 -7.40 11.24 -1.57
C CYS A 201 -6.16 10.63 -0.90
N MET A 202 -5.14 11.43 -0.63
CA MET A 202 -3.92 10.98 0.05
C MET A 202 -4.18 10.61 1.50
N GLU A 203 -5.01 11.38 2.22
CA GLU A 203 -5.42 11.04 3.58
C GLU A 203 -6.16 9.68 3.61
N HIS A 204 -7.07 9.47 2.66
CA HIS A 204 -7.75 8.19 2.50
C HIS A 204 -6.78 7.05 2.15
N GLN A 205 -5.88 7.25 1.17
CA GLN A 205 -4.85 6.26 0.82
C GLN A 205 -3.99 5.88 2.03
N ASN A 206 -3.56 6.86 2.82
CA ASN A 206 -2.78 6.62 4.02
C ASN A 206 -3.56 5.80 5.06
N SER A 207 -4.87 6.03 5.19
CA SER A 207 -5.72 5.23 6.08
C SER A 207 -5.79 3.74 5.69
N LEU A 208 -5.51 3.41 4.42
CA LEU A 208 -5.46 2.04 3.90
C LEU A 208 -4.04 1.45 3.96
N VAL A 209 -3.03 2.23 3.54
CA VAL A 209 -1.63 1.79 3.46
C VAL A 209 -1.02 1.57 4.84
N VAL A 210 -1.34 2.41 5.83
CA VAL A 210 -0.72 2.31 7.16
C VAL A 210 -1.00 0.95 7.83
N PRO A 211 -2.26 0.46 7.90
CA PRO A 211 -2.53 -0.89 8.39
C PRO A 211 -1.80 -1.99 7.61
N GLU A 212 -1.80 -1.93 6.27
CA GLU A 212 -1.12 -2.91 5.42
C GLU A 212 0.39 -2.97 5.70
N PHE A 213 1.02 -1.79 5.84
CA PHE A 213 2.43 -1.68 6.15
C PHE A 213 2.74 -2.23 7.55
N LEU A 214 1.91 -1.92 8.55
CA LEU A 214 2.07 -2.46 9.91
C LEU A 214 1.98 -3.99 9.93
N GLU A 215 1.02 -4.57 9.22
CA GLU A 215 0.90 -6.03 9.10
C GLU A 215 2.11 -6.65 8.40
N ALA A 216 2.55 -6.06 7.28
CA ALA A 216 3.72 -6.54 6.54
C ALA A 216 4.98 -6.50 7.41
N ASN A 217 5.17 -5.42 8.18
CA ASN A 217 6.33 -5.26 9.05
C ASN A 217 6.32 -6.27 10.21
N GLN A 218 5.16 -6.55 10.80
CA GLN A 218 5.01 -7.61 11.80
C GLN A 218 5.36 -8.99 11.22
N ARG A 219 4.93 -9.29 10.00
CA ARG A 219 5.30 -10.56 9.32
C ARG A 219 6.80 -10.64 9.09
N LEU A 220 7.46 -9.57 8.66
CA LEU A 220 8.91 -9.54 8.47
C LEU A 220 9.66 -9.77 9.79
N ILE A 221 9.21 -9.17 10.89
CA ILE A 221 9.79 -9.42 12.23
C ILE A 221 9.69 -10.91 12.60
N GLN A 222 8.53 -11.54 12.38
CA GLN A 222 8.34 -12.96 12.68
C GLN A 222 9.25 -13.84 11.81
N ILE A 223 9.37 -13.55 10.52
CA ILE A 223 10.24 -14.27 9.59
C ILE A 223 11.70 -14.15 10.05
N ASN A 224 12.16 -12.94 10.38
CA ASN A 224 13.53 -12.73 10.87
C ASN A 224 13.80 -13.50 12.16
N GLN A 225 12.85 -13.52 13.10
CA GLN A 225 12.98 -14.32 14.33
C GLN A 225 13.06 -15.83 14.05
N GLN A 226 12.27 -16.33 13.11
CA GLN A 226 12.34 -17.74 12.69
C GLN A 226 13.67 -18.06 12.02
N GLN A 227 14.15 -17.20 11.12
CA GLN A 227 15.44 -17.34 10.47
C GLN A 227 16.59 -17.34 11.49
N GLN A 228 16.54 -16.45 12.49
CA GLN A 228 17.54 -16.41 13.56
C GLN A 228 17.60 -17.74 14.32
N LYS A 229 16.45 -18.30 14.73
CA LYS A 229 16.41 -19.61 15.40
C LYS A 229 17.02 -20.73 14.54
N VAL A 230 16.76 -20.71 13.23
CA VAL A 230 17.33 -21.69 12.30
C VAL A 230 18.85 -21.52 12.19
N VAL A 231 19.34 -20.28 12.14
CA VAL A 231 20.78 -19.98 12.14
C VAL A 231 21.43 -20.47 13.44
N ASP A 232 20.82 -20.17 14.59
CA ASP A 232 21.33 -20.58 15.90
C ASP A 232 21.40 -22.12 16.00
N THR A 233 20.33 -22.82 15.61
CA THR A 233 20.30 -24.29 15.62
C THR A 233 21.36 -24.89 14.68
N LYS A 234 21.54 -24.32 13.48
CA LYS A 234 22.57 -24.77 12.55
C LYS A 234 23.99 -24.49 13.07
N SER A 235 24.18 -23.35 13.74
CA SER A 235 25.45 -22.98 14.37
C SER A 235 25.83 -23.97 15.49
N GLU A 236 24.87 -24.33 16.35
CA GLU A 236 25.05 -25.36 17.38
C GLU A 236 25.41 -26.71 16.76
N GLN A 237 24.70 -27.13 15.72
CA GLN A 237 25.02 -28.37 14.99
C GLN A 237 26.43 -28.35 14.39
N LEU A 238 26.85 -27.21 13.80
CA LEU A 238 28.20 -27.05 13.27
C LEU A 238 29.26 -27.18 14.36
N GLN A 239 29.05 -26.54 15.52
CA GLN A 239 29.96 -26.65 16.65
C GLN A 239 30.09 -28.10 17.14
N ASP A 240 28.98 -28.83 17.25
CA ASP A 240 28.99 -30.23 17.66
C ASP A 240 29.67 -31.13 16.62
N THR A 241 29.43 -30.92 15.33
CA THR A 241 30.17 -31.64 14.28
C THR A 241 31.66 -31.34 14.32
N ASN A 242 32.06 -30.09 14.59
CA ASN A 242 33.46 -29.71 14.65
C ASN A 242 34.17 -30.36 15.85
N LYS A 243 33.51 -30.43 17.01
CA LYS A 243 34.02 -31.19 18.16
C LYS A 243 34.26 -32.66 17.81
N LYS A 244 33.30 -33.30 17.12
CA LYS A 244 33.45 -34.70 16.67
C LYS A 244 34.59 -34.88 15.69
N ILE A 245 34.80 -33.92 14.78
CA ILE A 245 35.95 -33.93 13.85
C ILE A 245 37.26 -33.90 14.64
N LEU A 246 37.40 -33.00 15.61
CA LEU A 246 38.61 -32.91 16.45
C LEU A 246 38.85 -34.19 17.25
N GLU A 247 37.81 -34.79 17.83
CA GLU A 247 37.91 -36.07 18.53
C GLU A 247 38.36 -37.21 17.62
N LEU A 248 37.83 -37.28 16.40
CA LEU A 248 38.23 -38.29 15.41
C LEU A 248 39.67 -38.07 14.93
N GLN A 249 40.09 -36.83 14.71
CA GLN A 249 41.47 -36.49 14.37
C GLN A 249 42.44 -36.95 15.46
N ALA A 250 42.15 -36.67 16.74
CA ALA A 250 42.99 -37.12 17.85
C ALA A 250 43.10 -38.65 17.93
N LYS A 251 42.01 -39.37 17.64
CA LYS A 251 42.02 -40.84 17.56
C LYS A 251 42.88 -41.35 16.40
N ILE A 252 42.79 -40.72 15.24
CA ILE A 252 43.62 -41.07 14.07
C ILE A 252 45.10 -40.86 14.41
N GLU A 253 45.46 -39.73 15.00
CA GLU A 253 46.84 -39.44 15.42
C GLU A 253 47.37 -40.47 16.44
N ASP A 254 46.52 -40.92 17.37
CA ASP A 254 46.89 -41.94 18.33
C ASP A 254 47.09 -43.32 17.68
N GLN A 255 46.19 -43.70 16.78
CA GLN A 255 46.32 -44.93 15.99
C GLN A 255 47.58 -44.92 15.12
N ASP A 256 47.90 -43.78 14.49
CA ASP A 256 49.13 -43.61 13.71
C ASP A 256 50.39 -43.77 14.57
N ARG A 257 50.38 -43.31 15.84
CA ARG A 257 51.47 -43.58 16.78
C ARG A 257 51.62 -45.07 17.08
N GLN A 258 50.51 -45.76 17.37
CA GLN A 258 50.52 -47.19 17.64
C GLN A 258 51.01 -48.00 16.44
N ILE A 259 50.60 -47.64 15.22
CA ILE A 259 51.09 -48.27 13.99
C ILE A 259 52.60 -48.09 13.85
N LYS A 260 53.13 -46.89 14.11
CA LYS A 260 54.59 -46.65 14.08
C LYS A 260 55.33 -47.49 15.11
N GLU A 261 54.82 -47.62 16.34
CA GLU A 261 55.42 -48.47 17.37
C GLU A 261 55.40 -49.95 16.98
N LEU A 262 54.29 -50.44 16.43
CA LEU A 262 54.16 -51.81 15.95
C LEU A 262 55.10 -52.10 14.77
N ASP A 263 55.19 -51.18 13.79
CA ASP A 263 56.10 -51.30 12.66
C ASP A 263 57.57 -51.33 13.12
N GLN A 264 57.90 -50.59 14.19
CA GLN A 264 59.24 -50.62 14.80
C GLN A 264 59.53 -51.95 15.51
N LYS A 265 58.54 -52.55 16.19
CA LYS A 265 58.66 -53.90 16.78
C LYS A 265 58.76 -55.00 15.73
N VAL A 266 58.05 -54.89 14.61
CA VAL A 266 58.15 -55.84 13.49
C VAL A 266 59.52 -55.74 12.81
N LYS A 267 60.13 -54.56 12.80
CA LYS A 267 61.51 -54.34 12.29
C LYS A 267 62.61 -54.77 13.27
N GLU A 268 62.29 -55.19 14.51
CA GLU A 268 63.28 -55.86 15.36
C GLU A 268 63.62 -57.23 14.76
N PRO A 269 64.90 -57.53 14.45
CA PRO A 269 65.27 -58.79 13.84
C PRO A 269 64.97 -59.94 14.81
N ILE A 270 64.17 -60.90 14.37
CA ILE A 270 64.14 -62.25 14.94
C ILE A 270 65.59 -62.74 14.91
N ARG A 271 66.27 -62.72 16.06
CA ARG A 271 67.65 -63.23 16.16
C ARG A 271 67.61 -64.70 15.74
N PRO A 272 68.28 -65.11 14.66
CA PRO A 272 68.37 -66.52 14.36
C PRO A 272 69.20 -67.17 15.47
N HIS A 273 68.64 -68.20 16.12
CA HIS A 273 69.43 -69.13 16.90
C HIS A 273 70.54 -69.71 16.00
N PRO A 274 71.81 -69.76 16.44
CA PRO A 274 72.88 -70.27 15.59
C PRO A 274 72.74 -71.80 15.51
N VAL A 275 72.22 -72.30 14.40
CA VAL A 275 72.43 -73.69 14.01
C VAL A 275 73.75 -73.74 13.24
N PHE A 276 74.75 -74.34 13.88
CA PHE A 276 76.06 -74.62 13.31
C PHE A 276 75.89 -75.69 12.22
N ASN A 277 76.30 -75.41 10.98
CA ASN A 277 76.52 -76.45 9.98
C ASN A 277 77.71 -76.10 9.07
N PRO A 278 78.81 -76.88 9.07
CA PRO A 278 79.96 -76.64 8.22
C PRO A 278 79.82 -77.40 6.89
N GLY A 279 80.11 -76.72 5.77
CA GLY A 279 80.46 -77.41 4.52
C GLY A 279 79.86 -76.81 3.26
N PHE A 280 80.70 -76.06 2.52
CA PHE A 280 80.86 -75.98 1.05
C PHE A 280 79.59 -75.94 0.15
N SER A 281 79.46 -75.04 -0.85
CA SER A 281 80.41 -74.81 -1.95
C SER A 281 80.08 -73.54 -2.75
N LEU A 282 81.14 -72.95 -3.32
CA LEU A 282 81.16 -71.95 -4.40
C LEU A 282 80.39 -72.39 -5.66
N ALA A 283 79.76 -71.43 -6.37
CA ALA A 283 80.22 -70.92 -7.67
C ALA A 283 79.14 -70.14 -8.48
N TYR A 284 79.54 -68.95 -8.93
CA TYR A 284 79.23 -68.23 -10.18
C TYR A 284 77.82 -67.74 -10.56
N GLY A 285 77.77 -66.46 -10.97
CA GLY A 285 76.80 -65.95 -11.95
C GLY A 285 76.49 -64.45 -11.85
N LEU A 286 77.19 -63.61 -12.63
CA LEU A 286 76.82 -62.22 -12.93
C LEU A 286 75.54 -62.15 -13.78
N PHE A 287 74.67 -61.14 -13.56
CA PHE A 287 74.17 -60.17 -14.57
C PHE A 287 73.23 -59.11 -13.94
N HIS A 288 73.28 -57.90 -14.50
CA HIS A 288 72.64 -56.63 -14.07
C HIS A 288 71.12 -56.54 -14.32
N SER A 289 70.40 -55.70 -13.56
CA SER A 289 69.66 -54.51 -14.09
C SER A 289 68.91 -53.72 -13.00
N LYS A 290 68.82 -52.41 -13.21
CA LYS A 290 68.06 -51.42 -12.42
C LYS A 290 66.55 -51.65 -12.56
N LEU A 291 65.74 -51.30 -11.54
CA LEU A 291 64.62 -50.34 -11.63
C LEU A 291 63.79 -50.24 -10.33
N ASN A 292 63.43 -48.98 -10.02
CA ASN A 292 62.27 -48.47 -9.28
C ASN A 292 62.41 -48.05 -7.81
N ALA A 293 62.42 -46.71 -7.68
CA ALA A 293 62.21 -45.89 -6.50
C ALA A 293 60.70 -45.75 -6.16
N PRO A 294 60.33 -45.43 -4.91
CA PRO A 294 58.94 -45.24 -4.52
C PRO A 294 58.41 -43.87 -4.99
N GLN A 295 57.19 -43.88 -5.53
CA GLN A 295 56.44 -42.67 -5.90
C GLN A 295 55.99 -41.93 -4.64
N LYS A 296 56.36 -40.65 -4.60
CA LYS A 296 55.89 -39.62 -3.68
C LYS A 296 54.66 -38.98 -4.32
N LEU A 297 53.47 -39.17 -3.76
CA LEU A 297 52.27 -38.42 -4.13
C LEU A 297 52.10 -37.28 -3.13
N THR A 298 52.46 -36.09 -3.61
CA THR A 298 52.13 -34.79 -3.03
C THR A 298 50.63 -34.53 -3.20
N LEU A 299 49.94 -34.26 -2.09
CA LEU A 299 48.61 -33.67 -2.09
C LEU A 299 48.76 -32.16 -2.28
N ASP A 300 48.11 -31.65 -3.33
CA ASP A 300 48.00 -30.24 -3.66
C ASP A 300 47.27 -29.48 -2.54
N ILE A 301 47.93 -28.42 -2.08
CA ILE A 301 47.31 -27.31 -1.36
C ILE A 301 46.93 -26.30 -2.45
N SER A 302 45.63 -26.06 -2.61
CA SER A 302 45.13 -24.87 -3.29
C SER A 302 44.26 -24.12 -2.28
N ASP A 303 44.90 -23.17 -1.61
CA ASP A 303 44.26 -21.98 -1.07
C ASP A 303 43.70 -21.19 -2.25
N ASP A 304 42.40 -20.93 -2.26
CA ASP A 304 41.85 -19.84 -3.07
C ASP A 304 41.02 -18.92 -2.18
N SER A 305 41.60 -17.74 -2.00
CA SER A 305 41.09 -16.59 -1.28
C SER A 305 39.93 -15.93 -2.04
N LEU A 306 38.75 -15.86 -1.42
CA LEU A 306 37.70 -14.92 -1.82
C LEU A 306 37.86 -13.62 -1.03
N THR A 307 38.57 -12.67 -1.62
CA THR A 307 38.58 -11.27 -1.21
C THR A 307 37.37 -10.53 -1.78
N ASN A 308 36.69 -9.83 -0.87
CA ASN A 308 35.78 -8.69 -1.05
C ASN A 308 35.88 -7.96 -2.40
N GLU A 309 34.75 -7.87 -3.12
CA GLU A 309 34.47 -6.74 -4.00
C GLU A 309 33.38 -5.84 -3.39
N SER A 310 33.82 -4.64 -3.08
CA SER A 310 33.06 -3.50 -2.61
C SER A 310 32.20 -2.90 -3.71
N ASN A 311 30.94 -2.63 -3.37
CA ASN A 311 30.00 -1.75 -4.06
C ASN A 311 30.66 -0.43 -4.50
N LYS A 312 30.52 -0.10 -5.79
CA LYS A 312 30.79 1.23 -6.34
C LYS A 312 29.52 1.78 -6.98
N SER A 313 29.06 2.89 -6.45
CA SER A 313 27.92 3.71 -6.87
C SER A 313 28.09 4.24 -8.31
N PRO A 314 27.00 4.47 -9.08
CA PRO A 314 27.08 5.24 -10.31
C PRO A 314 26.86 6.74 -10.03
N SER A 315 27.88 7.52 -10.35
CA SER A 315 27.83 8.97 -10.48
C SER A 315 27.14 9.40 -11.78
N MET A 316 26.45 10.53 -11.70
CA MET A 316 25.87 11.27 -12.81
C MET A 316 26.84 11.58 -13.95
N SER A 317 26.32 11.60 -15.18
CA SER A 317 26.91 12.31 -16.31
C SER A 317 25.81 13.09 -17.05
N ASN A 318 25.91 14.42 -17.00
CA ASN A 318 25.29 15.32 -17.96
C ASN A 318 26.00 15.20 -19.31
N SER A 319 25.24 15.25 -20.41
CA SER A 319 25.70 15.85 -21.65
C SER A 319 24.52 16.31 -22.49
N SER A 320 24.43 17.62 -22.66
CA SER A 320 23.63 18.34 -23.66
C SER A 320 24.15 18.06 -25.06
N VAL A 321 23.26 17.90 -26.05
CA VAL A 321 23.45 18.32 -27.45
C VAL A 321 22.07 18.61 -28.06
N GLU A 322 21.95 19.82 -28.64
CA GLU A 322 20.94 20.37 -29.56
C GLU A 322 19.49 20.61 -29.11
#